data_AF-A0A7Y4ZM54-F1
#
_entry.id   AF-A0A7Y4ZM54-F1
#
_cell.length_a   1.000
_cell.length_b   1.000
_cell.length_c   1.000
_cell.angle_alpha   90.00
_cell.angle_beta   90.00
_cell.angle_gamma   90.00
#
_symmetry.space_group_name_H-M   'P 1'
#
loop_
_entity.id
_entity.type
_entity.pdbx_description
1 polymer ?
#
loop_
_entity_poly.entity_id
_entity_poly.type
_entity_poly.pdbx_seq_one_letter_code
_entity_poly.pdbx_strand_id
1 'polypeptide(L)'
;SLDTIFMADGRNDSVQGQALGAINAHYQPLRQPTAAELDAIAAHEKTNDFFSDGALRRYARGGAAPTLPPGRTASQQRGRNWFVPSATGVCGHCHAGPMLNQTSQFLLAPLPPGSRFFTAFVSELNKAGNPVRTFVVKNADGTTQTIASPDPGRALITGNPADANNFRIPTLWGVKNTAPYFHDNSAKDFAQLTAHYSDYFQIVGLPALTAQEQADINAYLELL
;
A
#
# COMPACT_ATOMS: atom_id res chain seq x y z
N SER A 1 -9.03 12.75 -5.62
CA SER A 1 -8.19 11.55 -5.57
C SER A 1 -9.03 10.40 -5.03
N LEU A 2 -8.73 9.18 -5.46
CA LEU A 2 -9.32 7.96 -4.90
C LEU A 2 -8.66 7.57 -3.56
N ASP A 3 -7.50 8.14 -3.26
CA ASP A 3 -6.84 8.08 -1.97
C ASP A 3 -6.94 9.41 -1.22
N THR A 4 -7.02 9.34 0.10
CA THR A 4 -7.08 10.50 1.00
C THR A 4 -5.75 10.75 1.73
N ILE A 5 -4.80 9.82 1.63
CA ILE A 5 -3.48 9.91 2.23
C ILE A 5 -2.45 9.43 1.20
N PHE A 6 -1.36 10.18 1.10
CA PHE A 6 -0.32 10.02 0.10
C PHE A 6 1.04 9.76 0.75
N MET A 7 1.96 9.20 -0.04
CA MET A 7 3.25 8.64 0.39
C MET A 7 3.09 7.35 1.21
N ALA A 8 4.10 6.47 1.16
CA ALA A 8 4.02 5.16 1.81
C ALA A 8 3.83 5.26 3.34
N ASP A 9 4.42 6.27 3.97
CA ASP A 9 4.32 6.57 5.41
C ASP A 9 3.18 7.53 5.77
N GLY A 10 2.45 8.03 4.77
CA GLY A 10 1.25 8.85 4.97
C GLY A 10 1.51 10.30 5.35
N ARG A 11 2.70 10.83 5.07
CA ARG A 11 3.09 12.20 5.46
C ARG A 11 2.29 13.33 4.79
N ASN A 12 1.54 13.02 3.73
CA ASN A 12 0.74 13.99 3.01
C ASN A 12 -0.75 13.59 3.01
N ASP A 13 -1.62 14.55 3.25
CA ASP A 13 -3.08 14.41 3.29
C ASP A 13 -3.77 14.97 2.03
N SER A 14 -2.98 15.50 1.09
CA SER A 14 -3.47 16.14 -0.13
C SER A 14 -2.50 15.95 -1.28
N VAL A 15 -3.04 15.97 -2.50
CA VAL A 15 -2.25 15.94 -3.74
C VAL A 15 -1.36 17.18 -3.81
N GLN A 16 -1.87 18.34 -3.41
CA GLN A 16 -1.07 19.57 -3.38
C GLN A 16 0.11 19.47 -2.42
N GLY A 17 -0.08 18.92 -1.22
CA GLY A 17 1.00 18.68 -0.26
C GLY A 17 2.04 17.69 -0.79
N GLN A 18 1.58 16.62 -1.43
CA GLN A 18 2.46 15.63 -2.05
C GLN A 18 3.25 16.22 -3.24
N ALA A 19 2.60 17.00 -4.10
CA ALA A 19 3.21 17.70 -5.23
C ALA A 19 4.26 18.72 -4.76
N LEU A 20 3.93 19.52 -3.74
CA LEU A 20 4.87 20.46 -3.13
C LEU A 20 6.10 19.74 -2.56
N GLY A 21 5.88 18.63 -1.84
CA GLY A 21 6.95 17.78 -1.31
C GLY A 21 7.86 17.26 -2.42
N ALA A 22 7.27 16.72 -3.50
CA ALA A 22 8.03 16.20 -4.64
C ALA A 22 8.85 17.30 -5.35
N ILE A 23 8.25 18.47 -5.59
CA ILE A 23 8.93 19.62 -6.20
C ILE A 23 10.14 20.03 -5.35
N ASN A 24 9.96 20.18 -4.04
CA ASN A 24 11.04 20.62 -3.15
C ASN A 24 12.15 19.57 -3.01
N ALA A 25 11.79 18.28 -2.93
CA ALA A 25 12.76 17.22 -2.71
C ALA A 25 13.54 16.80 -3.97
N HIS A 26 12.89 16.82 -5.14
CA HIS A 26 13.46 16.25 -6.37
C HIS A 26 13.81 17.28 -7.44
N TYR A 27 13.06 18.37 -7.55
CA TYR A 27 13.27 19.37 -8.60
C TYR A 27 14.13 20.57 -8.15
N GLN A 28 14.17 20.86 -6.83
CA GLN A 28 14.94 21.97 -6.25
C GLN A 28 14.65 23.30 -6.97
N PRO A 29 13.40 23.79 -6.94
CA PRO A 29 12.97 24.86 -7.82
C PRO A 29 13.63 26.20 -7.47
N LEU A 30 13.86 27.03 -8.49
CA LEU A 30 14.37 28.40 -8.32
C LEU A 30 13.36 29.33 -7.63
N ARG A 31 12.07 28.97 -7.63
CA ARG A 31 11.01 29.63 -6.86
C ARG A 31 10.00 28.61 -6.37
N GLN A 32 9.31 28.90 -5.28
CA GLN A 32 8.22 28.03 -4.83
C GLN A 32 7.06 28.02 -5.84
N PRO A 33 6.38 26.87 -6.01
CA PRO A 33 5.16 26.81 -6.80
C PRO A 33 4.06 27.62 -6.10
N THR A 34 3.23 28.28 -6.90
CA THR A 34 2.05 28.99 -6.41
C THR A 34 0.93 28.00 -6.09
N ALA A 35 -0.06 28.43 -5.30
CA ALA A 35 -1.24 27.61 -5.01
C ALA A 35 -1.98 27.20 -6.30
N ALA A 36 -2.10 28.11 -7.27
CA ALA A 36 -2.74 27.84 -8.55
C ALA A 36 -2.00 26.75 -9.37
N GLU A 37 -0.67 26.71 -9.29
CA GLU A 37 0.13 25.68 -9.96
C GLU A 37 -0.05 24.30 -9.29
N LEU A 38 -0.10 24.26 -7.96
CA LEU A 38 -0.39 23.03 -7.21
C LEU A 38 -1.82 22.54 -7.48
N ASP A 39 -2.78 23.45 -7.57
CA ASP A 39 -4.16 23.11 -7.94
C ASP A 39 -4.27 22.57 -9.36
N ALA A 40 -3.48 23.10 -10.31
CA ALA A 40 -3.41 22.57 -11.67
C ALA A 40 -2.89 21.13 -11.70
N ILE A 41 -1.86 20.81 -10.89
CA ILE A 41 -1.38 19.42 -10.73
C ILE A 41 -2.48 18.54 -10.14
N ALA A 42 -3.14 18.98 -9.05
CA ALA A 42 -4.21 18.22 -8.43
C ALA A 42 -5.45 18.05 -9.34
N ALA A 43 -5.69 19.00 -10.25
CA ALA A 43 -6.72 18.90 -11.28
C ALA A 43 -6.36 17.88 -12.36
N HIS A 44 -5.08 17.78 -12.73
CA HIS A 44 -4.61 16.84 -13.73
C HIS A 44 -4.91 15.37 -13.34
N GLU A 45 -4.71 15.00 -12.07
CA GLU A 45 -5.04 13.65 -11.56
C GLU A 45 -6.54 13.29 -11.61
N LYS A 46 -7.41 14.26 -11.95
CA LYS A 46 -8.87 14.06 -12.09
C LYS A 46 -9.32 14.02 -13.55
N THR A 47 -8.40 14.25 -14.50
CA THR A 47 -8.71 14.27 -15.94
C THR A 47 -9.07 12.88 -16.46
N ASN A 48 -9.70 12.80 -17.63
CA ASN A 48 -10.01 11.51 -18.26
C ASN A 48 -8.73 10.72 -18.58
N ASP A 49 -7.71 11.41 -19.05
CA ASP A 49 -6.49 10.82 -19.60
C ASP A 49 -5.58 10.26 -18.51
N PHE A 50 -5.77 10.68 -17.26
CA PHE A 50 -5.07 10.13 -16.10
C PHE A 50 -5.49 8.67 -15.79
N PHE A 51 -6.74 8.29 -16.10
CA PHE A 51 -7.24 6.96 -15.76
C PHE A 51 -7.04 5.97 -16.91
N SER A 52 -6.28 4.92 -16.65
CA SER A 52 -6.15 3.75 -17.53
C SER A 52 -7.34 2.78 -17.44
N ASP A 53 -8.15 2.86 -16.37
CA ASP A 53 -9.33 2.02 -16.17
C ASP A 53 -10.64 2.85 -16.11
N GLY A 54 -11.61 2.45 -16.93
CA GLY A 54 -12.89 3.15 -17.04
C GLY A 54 -13.80 2.99 -15.82
N ALA A 55 -13.71 1.89 -15.07
CA ALA A 55 -14.47 1.68 -13.84
C ALA A 55 -13.92 2.54 -12.71
N LEU A 56 -12.60 2.59 -12.53
CA LEU A 56 -11.95 3.49 -11.56
C LEU A 56 -12.24 4.96 -11.89
N ARG A 57 -12.20 5.34 -13.17
CA ARG A 57 -12.58 6.69 -13.62
C ARG A 57 -14.02 7.04 -13.24
N ARG A 58 -14.97 6.12 -13.45
CA ARG A 58 -16.37 6.34 -13.06
C ARG A 58 -16.51 6.44 -11.55
N TYR A 59 -15.84 5.57 -10.80
CA TYR A 59 -15.86 5.60 -9.34
C TYR A 59 -15.31 6.91 -8.77
N ALA A 60 -14.20 7.41 -9.33
CA ALA A 60 -13.63 8.71 -8.97
C ALA A 60 -14.57 9.91 -9.18
N ARG A 61 -15.66 9.73 -9.96
CA ARG A 61 -16.69 10.72 -10.24
C ARG A 61 -18.00 10.47 -9.48
N GLY A 62 -17.95 9.66 -8.42
CA GLY A 62 -19.12 9.29 -7.64
C GLY A 62 -20.00 8.21 -8.28
N GLY A 63 -19.48 7.52 -9.30
CA GLY A 63 -20.12 6.33 -9.86
C GLY A 63 -20.03 5.11 -8.96
N ALA A 64 -20.52 3.97 -9.45
CA ALA A 64 -20.46 2.71 -8.71
C ALA A 64 -19.02 2.27 -8.40
N ALA A 65 -18.84 1.60 -7.25
CA ALA A 65 -17.56 1.01 -6.85
C ALA A 65 -17.09 -0.04 -7.88
N PRO A 66 -15.78 -0.09 -8.19
CA PRO A 66 -15.23 -1.16 -9.02
C PRO A 66 -15.40 -2.51 -8.32
N THR A 67 -15.64 -3.55 -9.11
CA THR A 67 -15.80 -4.92 -8.61
C THR A 67 -14.61 -5.76 -9.00
N LEU A 68 -14.11 -6.56 -8.06
CA LEU A 68 -13.08 -7.55 -8.32
C LEU A 68 -13.47 -8.51 -9.47
N PRO A 69 -12.63 -8.71 -10.49
CA PRO A 69 -12.94 -9.57 -11.62
C PRO A 69 -13.19 -11.01 -11.16
N PRO A 70 -14.13 -11.75 -11.76
CA PRO A 70 -14.49 -13.10 -11.30
C PRO A 70 -13.41 -14.16 -11.57
N GLY A 71 -12.46 -13.89 -12.48
CA GLY A 71 -11.51 -14.88 -12.98
C GLY A 71 -12.12 -15.75 -14.08
N ARG A 72 -11.33 -16.02 -15.14
CA ARG A 72 -11.75 -16.84 -16.29
C ARG A 72 -11.22 -18.28 -16.21
N THR A 73 -10.06 -18.46 -15.58
CA THR A 73 -9.44 -19.78 -15.38
C THR A 73 -9.68 -20.27 -13.95
N ALA A 74 -9.58 -21.58 -13.76
CA ALA A 74 -9.68 -22.17 -12.42
C ALA A 74 -8.62 -21.59 -11.46
N SER A 75 -7.41 -21.31 -11.96
CA SER A 75 -6.34 -20.69 -11.16
C SER A 75 -6.69 -19.28 -10.72
N GLN A 76 -7.22 -18.45 -11.63
CA GLN A 76 -7.70 -17.10 -11.29
C GLN A 76 -8.86 -17.12 -10.28
N GLN A 77 -9.78 -18.07 -10.42
CA GLN A 77 -10.91 -18.21 -9.50
C GLN A 77 -10.46 -18.62 -8.09
N ARG A 78 -9.49 -19.55 -7.99
CA ARG A 78 -8.88 -19.91 -6.70
C ARG A 78 -8.08 -18.75 -6.12
N GLY A 79 -7.32 -18.03 -6.95
CA GLY A 79 -6.58 -16.83 -6.53
C GLY A 79 -7.49 -15.74 -5.99
N ARG A 80 -8.65 -15.53 -6.62
CA ARG A 80 -9.67 -14.59 -6.16
C ARG A 80 -10.11 -14.85 -4.73
N ASN A 81 -10.23 -16.11 -4.33
CA ASN A 81 -10.71 -16.49 -2.99
C ASN A 81 -9.85 -15.93 -1.86
N TRP A 82 -8.57 -15.61 -2.12
CA TRP A 82 -7.68 -14.97 -1.14
C TRP A 82 -8.07 -13.52 -0.81
N PHE A 83 -8.80 -12.84 -1.69
CA PHE A 83 -9.14 -11.41 -1.57
C PHE A 83 -10.62 -11.16 -1.20
N VAL A 84 -11.46 -12.19 -1.25
CA VAL A 84 -12.90 -12.10 -0.96
C VAL A 84 -13.28 -12.95 0.25
N PRO A 85 -14.44 -12.73 0.89
CA PRO A 85 -14.88 -13.52 2.02
C PRO A 85 -14.98 -14.99 1.63
N SER A 86 -14.04 -15.79 2.14
CA SER A 86 -13.87 -17.21 1.87
C SER A 86 -13.05 -17.86 2.98
N ALA A 87 -12.95 -19.19 2.99
CA ALA A 87 -12.10 -19.92 3.94
C ALA A 87 -10.60 -19.55 3.84
N THR A 88 -10.15 -19.03 2.70
CA THR A 88 -8.74 -18.64 2.45
C THR A 88 -8.55 -17.13 2.29
N GLY A 89 -9.58 -16.33 2.63
CA GLY A 89 -9.63 -14.87 2.42
C GLY A 89 -8.67 -14.02 3.26
N VAL A 90 -7.45 -14.49 3.50
CA VAL A 90 -6.46 -13.86 4.38
C VAL A 90 -6.01 -12.51 3.79
N CYS A 91 -5.71 -12.44 2.49
CA CYS A 91 -5.28 -11.20 1.85
C CYS A 91 -6.35 -10.11 1.92
N GLY A 92 -7.63 -10.48 1.89
CA GLY A 92 -8.78 -9.58 2.04
C GLY A 92 -8.89 -8.88 3.41
N HIS A 93 -8.23 -9.41 4.46
CA HIS A 93 -8.17 -8.70 5.75
C HIS A 93 -7.50 -7.33 5.57
N CYS A 94 -6.48 -7.25 4.72
CA CYS A 94 -5.78 -6.01 4.39
C CYS A 94 -6.31 -5.38 3.09
N HIS A 95 -6.39 -6.16 2.02
CA HIS A 95 -6.74 -5.71 0.67
C HIS A 95 -8.20 -5.97 0.32
N ALA A 96 -9.08 -5.08 0.80
CA ALA A 96 -10.52 -5.16 0.54
C ALA A 96 -11.14 -3.78 0.30
N GLY A 97 -12.45 -3.78 0.04
CA GLY A 97 -13.19 -2.58 -0.32
C GLY A 97 -12.91 -2.10 -1.75
N PRO A 98 -13.54 -0.98 -2.16
CA PRO A 98 -13.50 -0.51 -3.54
C PRO A 98 -12.08 -0.30 -4.09
N MET A 99 -11.17 0.22 -3.25
CA MET A 99 -9.79 0.52 -3.64
C MET A 99 -8.77 -0.51 -3.12
N LEU A 100 -9.20 -1.60 -2.47
CA LEU A 100 -8.32 -2.66 -1.96
C LEU A 100 -7.25 -2.17 -0.98
N ASN A 101 -7.52 -1.07 -0.26
CA ASN A 101 -6.56 -0.41 0.61
C ASN A 101 -7.15 0.29 1.86
N GLN A 102 -8.35 0.88 1.75
CA GLN A 102 -8.88 1.76 2.80
C GLN A 102 -9.90 1.08 3.73
N THR A 103 -10.72 0.17 3.22
CA THR A 103 -11.76 -0.49 4.01
C THR A 103 -11.61 -2.01 3.94
N SER A 104 -12.17 -2.72 4.92
CA SER A 104 -12.22 -4.17 4.85
C SER A 104 -13.50 -4.67 5.49
N GLN A 105 -14.25 -5.45 4.71
CA GLN A 105 -15.45 -6.16 5.17
C GLN A 105 -15.13 -7.37 6.07
N PHE A 106 -13.85 -7.66 6.30
CA PHE A 106 -13.39 -8.70 7.21
C PHE A 106 -13.23 -8.18 8.65
N LEU A 107 -13.29 -6.86 8.86
CA LEU A 107 -13.18 -6.24 10.17
C LEU A 107 -14.56 -6.09 10.82
N LEU A 108 -14.64 -6.35 12.13
CA LEU A 108 -15.87 -6.24 12.91
C LEU A 108 -16.42 -4.80 12.99
N ALA A 109 -15.55 -3.81 12.79
CA ALA A 109 -15.91 -2.40 12.74
C ALA A 109 -15.11 -1.66 11.65
N PRO A 110 -15.72 -0.68 10.95
CA PRO A 110 -14.99 0.15 10.00
C PRO A 110 -13.94 1.00 10.71
N LEU A 111 -12.71 0.96 10.20
CA LEU A 111 -11.64 1.87 10.62
C LEU A 111 -11.78 3.21 9.89
N PRO A 112 -11.35 4.33 10.49
CA PRO A 112 -11.33 5.62 9.81
C PRO A 112 -10.56 5.56 8.48
N PRO A 113 -11.06 6.19 7.40
CA PRO A 113 -10.32 6.28 6.15
C PRO A 113 -8.91 6.84 6.37
N GLY A 114 -7.90 6.19 5.79
CA GLY A 114 -6.51 6.60 5.95
C GLY A 114 -5.86 6.21 7.30
N SER A 115 -6.51 5.44 8.17
CA SER A 115 -5.84 4.95 9.40
C SER A 115 -5.12 3.62 9.22
N ARG A 116 -5.18 3.01 8.02
CA ARG A 116 -4.72 1.63 7.79
C ARG A 116 -3.23 1.59 7.42
N PHE A 117 -2.40 1.49 8.45
CA PHE A 117 -0.94 1.37 8.36
C PHE A 117 -0.51 0.08 9.02
N PHE A 118 0.25 -0.74 8.29
CA PHE A 118 0.66 -2.07 8.74
C PHE A 118 2.06 -2.38 8.25
N THR A 119 2.76 -3.24 8.99
CA THR A 119 3.97 -3.88 8.50
C THR A 119 3.62 -5.21 7.84
N ALA A 120 4.14 -5.41 6.62
CA ALA A 120 4.18 -6.70 5.96
C ALA A 120 5.55 -7.39 6.16
N PHE A 121 6.30 -6.99 7.19
CA PHE A 121 7.64 -7.50 7.52
C PHE A 121 8.72 -7.22 6.46
N VAL A 122 8.52 -6.21 5.61
CA VAL A 122 9.50 -5.84 4.57
C VAL A 122 10.76 -5.21 5.18
N SER A 123 10.59 -4.22 6.07
CA SER A 123 11.73 -3.57 6.75
C SER A 123 12.40 -4.52 7.76
N GLU A 124 11.63 -5.42 8.34
CA GLU A 124 12.07 -6.39 9.37
C GLU A 124 12.88 -7.52 8.76
N LEU A 125 12.43 -8.09 7.64
CA LEU A 125 13.18 -9.11 6.91
C LEU A 125 14.33 -8.50 6.10
N ASN A 126 14.17 -7.24 5.67
CA ASN A 126 15.18 -6.45 4.96
C ASN A 126 15.89 -7.23 3.84
N LYS A 127 15.13 -7.94 3.00
CA LYS A 127 15.67 -8.80 1.93
C LYS A 127 16.52 -8.03 0.91
N ALA A 128 16.25 -6.73 0.74
CA ALA A 128 17.06 -5.84 -0.08
C ALA A 128 18.43 -5.48 0.52
N GLY A 129 18.68 -5.80 1.80
CA GLY A 129 19.94 -5.49 2.48
C GLY A 129 20.16 -4.00 2.70
N ASN A 130 19.08 -3.24 2.90
CA ASN A 130 19.17 -1.79 3.12
C ASN A 130 19.91 -1.48 4.43
N PRO A 131 20.68 -0.37 4.51
CA PRO A 131 21.38 0.00 5.73
C PRO A 131 20.42 0.23 6.89
N VAL A 132 20.62 -0.49 8.00
CA VAL A 132 19.83 -0.33 9.21
C VAL A 132 20.39 0.82 10.05
N ARG A 133 19.52 1.73 10.49
CA ARG A 133 19.87 2.85 11.37
C ARG A 133 19.14 2.74 12.70
N THR A 134 19.74 3.32 13.72
CA THR A 134 19.19 3.42 15.07
C THR A 134 18.53 4.78 15.24
N PHE A 135 17.23 4.79 15.52
CA PHE A 135 16.43 5.97 15.78
C PHE A 135 16.09 6.01 17.27
N VAL A 136 16.40 7.12 17.93
CA VAL A 136 16.07 7.33 19.34
C VAL A 136 14.85 8.25 19.41
N VAL A 137 13.75 7.71 19.90
CA VAL A 137 12.49 8.43 20.08
C VAL A 137 12.36 8.80 21.55
N LYS A 138 12.17 10.09 21.83
CA LYS A 138 11.90 10.59 23.18
C LYS A 138 10.39 10.66 23.39
N ASN A 139 9.91 9.91 24.37
CA ASN A 139 8.50 9.89 24.76
C ASN A 139 8.13 11.14 25.57
N ALA A 140 6.83 11.41 25.64
CA ALA A 140 6.29 12.55 26.40
C ALA A 140 6.59 12.47 27.91
N ASP A 141 6.71 11.25 28.46
CA ASP A 141 7.08 11.00 29.87
C ASP A 141 8.60 11.17 30.14
N GLY A 142 9.38 11.54 29.13
CA GLY A 142 10.82 11.74 29.21
C GLY A 142 11.66 10.48 29.01
N THR A 143 11.04 9.29 28.90
CA THR A 143 11.76 8.06 28.56
C THR A 143 12.19 8.06 27.09
N THR A 144 13.15 7.21 26.76
CA THR A 144 13.61 7.01 25.38
C THR A 144 13.37 5.58 24.93
N GLN A 145 12.88 5.42 23.72
CA GLN A 145 12.81 4.14 23.03
C GLN A 145 13.70 4.16 21.79
N THR A 146 14.24 3.00 21.44
CA THR A 146 15.15 2.87 20.32
C THR A 146 14.54 1.93 19.29
N ILE A 147 14.51 2.39 18.03
CA ILE A 147 14.04 1.61 16.88
C ILE A 147 15.25 1.35 15.98
N ALA A 148 15.51 0.10 15.64
CA ALA A 148 16.48 -0.26 14.60
C ALA A 148 15.69 -0.61 13.33
N SER A 149 15.87 0.16 12.26
CA SER A 149 15.15 -0.07 11.01
C SER A 149 15.91 0.45 9.79
N PRO A 150 15.79 -0.18 8.62
CA PRO A 150 16.19 0.44 7.35
C PRO A 150 15.27 1.59 6.94
N ASP A 151 13.98 1.55 7.34
CA ASP A 151 13.00 2.60 7.12
C ASP A 151 11.89 2.52 8.21
N PRO A 152 11.88 3.44 9.19
CA PRO A 152 10.87 3.45 10.26
C PRO A 152 9.44 3.78 9.79
N GLY A 153 9.26 4.23 8.54
CA GLY A 153 7.93 4.48 7.98
C GLY A 153 7.09 5.45 8.80
N ARG A 154 5.85 5.04 9.14
CA ARG A 154 4.86 5.87 9.82
C ARG A 154 5.32 6.46 11.16
N ALA A 155 6.22 5.81 11.88
CA ALA A 155 6.78 6.33 13.12
C ALA A 155 7.47 7.69 12.94
N LEU A 156 8.04 7.99 11.76
CA LEU A 156 8.64 9.31 11.48
C LEU A 156 7.59 10.44 11.42
N ILE A 157 6.32 10.08 11.22
CA ILE A 157 5.21 11.04 11.09
C ILE A 157 4.47 11.17 12.40
N THR A 158 4.24 10.07 13.11
CA THR A 158 3.48 10.10 14.38
C THR A 158 4.34 10.39 15.59
N GLY A 159 5.65 10.17 15.49
CA GLY A 159 6.56 10.20 16.64
C GLY A 159 6.32 9.04 17.62
N ASN A 160 5.45 8.08 17.30
CA ASN A 160 5.13 6.94 18.14
C ASN A 160 5.96 5.72 17.69
N PRO A 161 6.81 5.15 18.55
CA PRO A 161 7.58 3.95 18.23
C PRO A 161 6.75 2.73 17.86
N ALA A 162 5.50 2.65 18.33
CA ALA A 162 4.59 1.55 17.98
C ALA A 162 4.17 1.57 16.50
N ASP A 163 4.36 2.69 15.80
CA ASP A 163 4.10 2.81 14.36
C ASP A 163 5.34 2.51 13.50
N ALA A 164 6.40 1.98 14.10
CA ALA A 164 7.63 1.65 13.38
C ALA A 164 7.36 0.64 12.27
N ASN A 165 7.98 0.86 11.10
CA ASN A 165 7.90 0.03 9.91
C ASN A 165 6.49 -0.14 9.32
N ASN A 166 5.50 0.59 9.84
CA ASN A 166 4.16 0.56 9.28
C ASN A 166 4.08 1.48 8.06
N PHE A 167 3.48 0.97 7.00
CA PHE A 167 3.21 1.71 5.77
C PHE A 167 1.74 1.59 5.40
N ARG A 168 1.24 2.55 4.61
CA ARG A 168 -0.12 2.49 4.09
C ARG A 168 -0.25 1.24 3.22
N ILE A 169 -1.43 0.62 3.28
CA ILE A 169 -1.79 -0.43 2.33
C ILE A 169 -1.95 0.24 0.95
N PRO A 170 -1.21 -0.15 -0.10
CA PRO A 170 -1.44 0.37 -1.46
C PRO A 170 -2.67 -0.29 -2.09
N THR A 171 -3.29 0.39 -3.07
CA THR A 171 -4.29 -0.26 -3.92
C THR A 171 -3.65 -1.37 -4.74
N LEU A 172 -4.37 -2.46 -4.98
CA LEU A 172 -3.94 -3.51 -5.91
C LEU A 172 -4.43 -3.27 -7.34
N TRP A 173 -5.27 -2.26 -7.59
CA TRP A 173 -5.64 -1.92 -8.95
C TRP A 173 -4.42 -1.40 -9.73
N GLY A 174 -4.14 -2.02 -10.88
CA GLY A 174 -2.98 -1.77 -11.71
C GLY A 174 -1.71 -2.51 -11.29
N VAL A 175 -1.75 -3.34 -10.23
CA VAL A 175 -0.56 -3.92 -9.60
C VAL A 175 0.31 -4.71 -10.58
N LYS A 176 -0.27 -5.37 -11.59
CA LYS A 176 0.52 -6.10 -12.61
C LYS A 176 1.49 -5.25 -13.41
N ASN A 177 1.31 -3.93 -13.42
CA ASN A 177 2.11 -2.99 -14.18
C ASN A 177 3.07 -2.15 -13.32
N THR A 178 3.19 -2.46 -12.02
CA THR A 178 3.90 -1.59 -11.07
C THR A 178 5.05 -2.28 -10.34
N ALA A 179 5.56 -3.39 -10.88
CA ALA A 179 6.80 -3.95 -10.38
C ALA A 179 7.96 -2.93 -10.52
N PRO A 180 8.96 -2.95 -9.62
CA PRO A 180 9.08 -3.79 -8.43
C PRO A 180 8.11 -3.43 -7.29
N TYR A 181 7.88 -4.38 -6.39
CA TYR A 181 6.91 -4.29 -5.30
C TYR A 181 7.56 -4.00 -3.94
N PHE A 182 6.68 -3.65 -2.98
CA PHE A 182 6.98 -3.14 -1.64
C PHE A 182 7.56 -1.72 -1.63
N HIS A 183 7.60 -1.09 -0.45
CA HIS A 183 8.08 0.30 -0.31
C HIS A 183 9.57 0.46 -0.60
N ASP A 184 10.33 -0.63 -0.59
CA ASP A 184 11.77 -0.67 -0.83
C ASP A 184 12.15 -1.32 -2.18
N ASN A 185 11.17 -1.64 -3.05
CA ASN A 185 11.38 -2.29 -4.35
C ASN A 185 12.11 -3.65 -4.27
N SER A 186 12.02 -4.36 -3.14
CA SER A 186 12.72 -5.62 -2.90
C SER A 186 12.22 -6.81 -3.71
N ALA A 187 10.94 -6.85 -4.10
CA ALA A 187 10.38 -7.93 -4.92
C ALA A 187 10.23 -7.49 -6.40
N LYS A 188 10.91 -8.14 -7.33
CA LYS A 188 10.96 -7.77 -8.75
C LYS A 188 9.78 -8.27 -9.58
N ASP A 189 9.10 -9.30 -9.09
CA ASP A 189 7.98 -9.93 -9.76
C ASP A 189 7.01 -10.54 -8.73
N PHE A 190 5.91 -11.10 -9.23
CA PHE A 190 4.90 -11.70 -8.36
C PHE A 190 5.41 -12.95 -7.64
N ALA A 191 6.36 -13.70 -8.21
CA ALA A 191 6.92 -14.86 -7.54
C ALA A 191 7.69 -14.47 -6.28
N GLN A 192 8.49 -13.41 -6.35
CA GLN A 192 9.19 -12.85 -5.19
C GLN A 192 8.21 -12.22 -4.18
N LEU A 193 7.15 -11.58 -4.66
CA LEU A 193 6.09 -11.04 -3.80
C LEU A 193 5.40 -12.17 -3.00
N THR A 194 4.96 -13.25 -3.64
CA THR A 194 4.29 -14.35 -2.94
C THR A 194 5.22 -15.15 -2.07
N ALA A 195 6.49 -15.30 -2.45
CA ALA A 195 7.50 -15.89 -1.58
C ALA A 195 7.66 -15.08 -0.29
N HIS A 196 7.66 -13.74 -0.38
CA HIS A 196 7.66 -12.88 0.80
C HIS A 196 6.43 -13.06 1.69
N TYR A 197 5.22 -13.12 1.10
CA TYR A 197 4.01 -13.39 1.88
C TYR A 197 4.00 -14.80 2.50
N SER A 198 4.62 -15.79 1.85
CA SER A 198 4.79 -17.13 2.42
C SER A 198 5.68 -17.11 3.67
N ASP A 199 6.73 -16.29 3.70
CA ASP A 199 7.55 -16.09 4.90
C ASP A 199 6.77 -15.32 5.98
N TYR A 200 6.08 -14.24 5.59
CA TYR A 200 5.24 -13.45 6.49
C TYR A 200 4.18 -14.32 7.17
N PHE A 201 3.50 -15.22 6.45
CA PHE A 201 2.51 -16.13 7.02
C PHE A 201 3.09 -17.00 8.12
N GLN A 202 4.25 -17.61 7.88
CA GLN A 202 4.92 -18.41 8.90
C GLN A 202 5.26 -17.59 10.15
N ILE A 203 5.72 -16.34 9.97
CA ILE A 203 6.05 -15.43 11.07
C ILE A 203 4.82 -15.11 11.92
N VAL A 204 3.65 -14.91 11.30
CA VAL A 204 2.41 -14.60 12.01
C VAL A 204 1.59 -15.84 12.42
N GLY A 205 2.18 -17.04 12.34
CA GLY A 205 1.56 -18.29 12.78
C GLY A 205 0.54 -18.89 11.82
N LEU A 206 0.56 -18.48 10.55
CA LEU A 206 -0.22 -19.07 9.46
C LEU A 206 0.64 -20.07 8.66
N PRO A 207 0.02 -21.06 7.99
CA PRO A 207 0.74 -21.96 7.10
C PRO A 207 1.44 -21.20 5.96
N ALA A 208 2.63 -21.68 5.58
CA ALA A 208 3.31 -21.23 4.37
C ALA A 208 2.44 -21.46 3.13
N LEU A 209 2.56 -20.58 2.13
CA LEU A 209 1.85 -20.74 0.86
C LEU A 209 2.46 -21.89 0.07
N THR A 210 1.61 -22.84 -0.33
CA THR A 210 2.01 -23.89 -1.28
C THR A 210 2.30 -23.30 -2.66
N ALA A 211 3.06 -24.02 -3.49
CA ALA A 211 3.36 -23.60 -4.86
C ALA A 211 2.09 -23.33 -5.69
N GLN A 212 1.02 -24.12 -5.48
CA GLN A 212 -0.25 -23.94 -6.19
C GLN A 212 -0.95 -22.65 -5.75
N GLU A 213 -0.95 -22.34 -4.45
CA GLU A 213 -1.56 -21.12 -3.93
C GLU A 213 -0.83 -19.88 -4.40
N GLN A 214 0.51 -19.89 -4.41
CA GLN A 214 1.31 -18.81 -4.99
C GLN A 214 0.99 -18.60 -6.48
N ALA A 215 0.91 -19.68 -7.26
CA ALA A 215 0.55 -19.61 -8.67
C ALA A 215 -0.87 -19.05 -8.88
N ASP A 216 -1.83 -19.45 -8.04
CA ASP A 216 -3.21 -18.97 -8.10
C ASP A 216 -3.33 -17.49 -7.74
N ILE A 217 -2.66 -17.05 -6.67
CA ILE A 217 -2.58 -15.64 -6.28
C ILE A 217 -1.97 -14.83 -7.43
N ASN A 218 -0.85 -15.26 -7.99
CA ASN A 218 -0.18 -14.58 -9.10
C ASN A 218 -1.08 -14.48 -10.32
N ALA A 219 -1.74 -15.57 -10.71
CA ALA A 219 -2.67 -15.58 -11.83
C ALA A 219 -3.84 -14.60 -11.64
N TYR A 220 -4.27 -14.39 -10.39
CA TYR A 220 -5.32 -13.43 -10.07
C TYR A 220 -4.81 -11.98 -10.05
N LEU A 221 -3.60 -11.72 -9.54
CA LEU A 221 -2.98 -10.39 -9.57
C LEU A 221 -2.77 -9.88 -11.01
N GLU A 222 -2.59 -10.76 -12.00
CA GLU A 222 -2.56 -10.40 -13.43
C GLU A 222 -3.89 -9.81 -13.96
N LEU A 223 -4.99 -10.00 -13.23
CA LEU A 223 -6.27 -9.38 -13.55
C LEU A 223 -6.40 -7.96 -12.96
N LEU A 224 -5.52 -7.58 -12.04
CA LEU A 224 -5.60 -6.32 -11.30
C LEU A 224 -4.62 -5.28 -11.83
#